data_AF-A0A535A3U5-F1
#
_entry.id   AF-A0A535A3U5-F1
#
_cell.length_a   1.000
_cell.length_b   1.000
_cell.length_c   1.000
_cell.angle_alpha   90.00
_cell.angle_beta   90.00
_cell.angle_gamma   90.00
#
_symmetry.space_group_name_H-M   'P 1'
#
loop_
_entity.id
_entity.type
_entity.pdbx_description
1 polymer ?
#
loop_
_entity_poly.entity_id
_entity_poly.type
_entity_poly.pdbx_seq_one_letter_code
_entity_poly.pdbx_strand_id
1 'polypeptide(L)'
;MSGQSVTFTATVTAKSPGAGTPSGTVTFKDGPSTLGTGTLNGSGQAMFTISTLAVGSHSITASYGGDANFNGSTSSKLTQTVK
;
A
#
# COMPACT_ATOMS: atom_id res chain seq x y z
N MET A 1 -2.49 20.21 16.45
CA MET A 1 -1.39 19.94 15.50
C MET A 1 -1.94 18.98 14.46
N SER A 2 -2.32 19.46 13.28
CA SER A 2 -2.78 18.61 12.17
C SER A 2 -1.57 18.26 11.31
N GLY A 3 -1.16 17.00 11.30
CA GLY A 3 -0.13 16.54 10.36
C GLY A 3 -0.64 16.63 8.92
N GLN A 4 0.28 16.69 7.95
CA GLN A 4 -0.09 16.69 6.54
C GLN A 4 -0.87 15.41 6.21
N SER A 5 -2.06 15.57 5.62
CA SER A 5 -2.84 14.43 5.12
C SER A 5 -2.16 13.87 3.87
N VAL A 6 -1.74 12.60 3.94
CA VAL A 6 -1.11 11.88 2.83
C VAL A 6 -2.01 10.72 2.43
N THR A 7 -2.26 10.57 1.13
CA THR A 7 -2.95 9.42 0.56
C THR A 7 -1.96 8.57 -0.22
N PHE A 8 -1.82 7.31 0.18
CA PHE A 8 -1.05 6.31 -0.54
C PHE A 8 -1.97 5.48 -1.43
N THR A 9 -1.50 5.19 -2.64
CA THR A 9 -2.17 4.31 -3.59
C THR A 9 -1.24 3.15 -3.92
N ALA A 10 -1.72 1.93 -3.75
CA ALA A 10 -1.04 0.72 -4.18
C ALA A 10 -1.82 0.09 -5.34
N THR A 11 -1.10 -0.32 -6.38
CA THR A 11 -1.67 -1.06 -7.51
C THR A 11 -1.08 -2.46 -7.52
N VAL A 12 -1.94 -3.48 -7.51
CA VAL A 12 -1.56 -4.88 -7.60
C VAL A 12 -2.05 -5.41 -8.94
N THR A 13 -1.13 -5.93 -9.75
CA THR A 13 -1.44 -6.45 -11.08
C THR A 13 -1.00 -7.90 -11.22
N ALA A 14 -1.70 -8.64 -12.07
CA ALA A 14 -1.25 -9.96 -12.50
C ALA A 14 0.03 -9.83 -13.34
N LYS A 15 1.01 -10.71 -13.09
CA LYS A 15 2.22 -10.80 -13.91
C LYS A 15 2.00 -11.79 -15.05
N SER A 16 2.31 -11.37 -16.27
CA SER A 16 2.29 -12.24 -17.46
C SER A 16 3.11 -13.53 -17.22
N PRO A 17 2.63 -14.71 -17.67
CA PRO A 17 1.45 -14.92 -18.52
C PRO A 17 0.10 -14.98 -17.78
N GLY A 18 0.07 -14.74 -16.47
CA GLY A 18 -1.17 -14.67 -15.70
C GLY A 18 -2.04 -13.47 -16.08
N ALA A 19 -3.34 -13.60 -15.86
CA ALA A 19 -4.35 -12.57 -16.13
C ALA A 19 -5.36 -12.48 -14.98
N GLY A 20 -6.16 -11.42 -14.97
CA GLY A 20 -7.18 -11.15 -13.96
C GLY A 20 -6.78 -10.02 -13.00
N THR A 21 -7.72 -9.67 -12.13
CA THR A 21 -7.54 -8.60 -11.14
C THR A 21 -7.39 -9.22 -9.75
N PRO A 22 -6.27 -8.98 -9.05
CA PRO A 22 -6.09 -9.42 -7.68
C PRO A 22 -7.15 -8.82 -6.75
N SER A 23 -7.61 -9.62 -5.80
CA SER A 23 -8.59 -9.23 -4.78
C SER A 23 -7.99 -9.27 -3.38
N GLY A 24 -8.67 -8.68 -2.39
CA GLY A 24 -8.23 -8.69 -1.00
C GLY A 24 -7.69 -7.34 -0.54
N THR A 25 -6.71 -7.37 0.36
CA THR A 25 -6.24 -6.17 1.08
C THR A 25 -4.74 -5.96 0.92
N VAL A 26 -4.36 -4.69 0.85
CA VAL A 26 -2.96 -4.23 0.90
C VAL A 26 -2.70 -3.60 2.26
N THR A 27 -1.61 -4.00 2.91
CA THR A 27 -1.12 -3.40 4.15
C THR A 27 -0.05 -2.35 3.83
N PHE A 28 -0.25 -1.13 4.29
CA PHE A 28 0.72 -0.04 4.16
C PHE A 28 1.57 0.04 5.42
N LYS A 29 2.89 0.12 5.26
CA LYS A 29 3.87 0.08 6.36
C LYS A 29 4.90 1.19 6.20
N ASP A 30 5.35 1.72 7.32
CA ASP A 30 6.54 2.56 7.43
C ASP A 30 7.64 1.77 8.13
N GLY A 31 8.60 1.26 7.36
CA GLY A 31 9.56 0.27 7.84
C GLY A 31 8.86 -0.97 8.44
N PRO A 32 9.13 -1.34 9.71
CA PRO A 32 8.47 -2.48 10.36
C PRO A 32 7.03 -2.18 10.81
N SER A 33 6.67 -0.91 10.96
CA SER A 33 5.40 -0.47 11.56
C SER A 33 4.26 -0.47 10.54
N THR A 34 3.14 -1.08 10.89
CA THR A 34 1.92 -1.01 10.08
C THR A 34 1.23 0.32 10.28
N LEU A 35 0.97 1.05 9.18
CA LEU A 35 0.20 2.28 9.20
C LEU A 35 -1.30 2.00 9.10
N GLY A 36 -1.67 1.02 8.26
CA GLY A 36 -3.06 0.65 8.03
C GLY A 36 -3.21 -0.22 6.80
N THR A 37 -4.46 -0.40 6.35
CA THR A 37 -4.81 -1.26 5.23
C THR A 37 -5.74 -0.56 4.26
N GLY A 38 -5.65 -0.92 2.98
CA GLY A 38 -6.63 -0.55 1.95
C GLY A 38 -7.13 -1.80 1.22
N THR A 39 -8.41 -1.83 0.86
CA THR A 39 -9.02 -2.92 0.09
C THR A 39 -8.81 -2.67 -1.40
N LEU A 40 -8.47 -3.72 -2.15
CA LEU A 40 -8.37 -3.67 -3.60
C LEU A 40 -9.76 -3.49 -4.23
N ASN A 41 -9.90 -2.49 -5.08
CA ASN A 41 -11.09 -2.29 -5.91
C ASN A 41 -11.06 -3.19 -7.15
N GLY A 42 -12.10 -3.10 -8.00
CA GLY A 42 -12.21 -3.88 -9.25
C GLY A 42 -11.12 -3.61 -10.30
N SER A 43 -10.23 -2.64 -10.06
CA SER A 43 -9.05 -2.35 -10.88
C SER A 43 -7.73 -2.74 -10.22
N GLY A 44 -7.77 -3.44 -9.08
CA GLY A 44 -6.58 -3.87 -8.36
C GLY A 44 -5.88 -2.72 -7.63
N GLN A 45 -6.61 -1.67 -7.26
CA GLN A 45 -6.06 -0.53 -6.53
C GLN A 45 -6.58 -0.47 -5.11
N ALA A 46 -5.67 -0.24 -4.16
CA ALA A 46 -5.97 0.01 -2.76
C ALA A 46 -5.49 1.42 -2.39
N MET A 47 -6.32 2.17 -1.66
CA MET A 47 -5.99 3.50 -1.16
C MET A 47 -6.00 3.52 0.37
N PHE A 48 -5.09 4.28 0.97
CA PHE A 48 -5.02 4.50 2.40
C PHE A 48 -4.61 5.95 2.69
N THR A 49 -5.37 6.65 3.54
CA THR A 49 -5.11 8.05 3.92
C THR A 49 -4.73 8.12 5.40
N ILE A 50 -3.67 8.87 5.70
CA ILE A 50 -3.17 9.09 7.05
C ILE A 50 -2.73 10.54 7.23
N SER A 51 -3.02 11.13 8.40
CA SER A 51 -2.66 12.51 8.76
C SER A 51 -1.81 12.60 10.04
N THR A 52 -1.39 11.45 10.56
CA THR A 52 -0.68 11.31 11.84
C THR A 52 0.79 10.90 11.67
N LEU A 53 1.31 10.89 10.45
CA LEU A 53 2.74 10.71 10.21
C LEU A 53 3.54 11.82 10.91
N ALA A 54 4.60 11.43 11.61
CA ALA A 54 5.50 12.36 12.26
C ALA A 54 6.22 13.24 11.23
N VAL A 55 6.76 14.38 11.65
CA VAL A 55 7.65 15.18 10.78
C VAL A 55 8.95 14.40 10.58
N GLY A 56 9.39 14.23 9.34
CA GLY A 56 10.57 13.44 9.01
C GLY A 56 10.45 12.67 7.69
N SER A 57 11.40 11.75 7.49
CA SER A 57 11.45 10.86 6.33
C SER A 57 10.92 9.48 6.70
N HIS A 58 9.98 8.97 5.90
CA HIS A 58 9.32 7.68 6.09
C HIS A 58 9.60 6.76 4.91
N SER A 59 9.83 5.47 5.19
CA SER A 59 10.09 4.46 4.16
C SER A 59 8.85 3.58 3.98
N ILE A 60 7.97 4.03 3.09
CA ILE A 60 6.66 3.45 2.88
C ILE A 60 6.74 2.24 1.96
N THR A 61 6.11 1.14 2.37
CA THR A 61 5.92 -0.06 1.55
C THR A 61 4.47 -0.51 1.58
N ALA A 62 4.04 -1.14 0.50
CA ALA A 62 2.72 -1.75 0.38
C ALA A 62 2.91 -3.27 0.24
N SER A 63 2.24 -4.05 1.10
CA SER A 63 2.32 -5.50 1.12
C SER A 63 0.95 -6.11 0.84
N TYR A 64 0.87 -6.90 -0.22
CA TYR A 64 -0.29 -7.69 -0.60
C TYR A 64 -0.11 -9.12 -0.12
N GLY A 65 -1.07 -9.64 0.65
CA GLY A 65 -1.00 -10.99 1.22
C GLY A 65 -1.24 -12.14 0.24
N GLY A 66 -1.72 -11.83 -0.97
CA GLY A 66 -2.20 -12.83 -1.91
C GLY A 66 -3.70 -13.12 -1.74
N ASP A 67 -4.25 -13.88 -2.68
CA ASP A 67 -5.57 -14.49 -2.62
C ASP A 67 -5.50 -15.93 -3.15
N ALA A 68 -6.65 -16.55 -3.43
CA ALA A 68 -6.71 -17.92 -3.94
C ALA A 68 -6.02 -18.12 -5.30
N ASN A 69 -5.88 -17.06 -6.10
CA ASN A 69 -5.36 -17.09 -7.47
C ASN A 69 -4.03 -16.33 -7.63
N PHE A 70 -3.75 -15.37 -6.75
CA PHE A 70 -2.57 -14.50 -6.84
C PHE A 70 -1.67 -14.64 -5.61
N ASN A 71 -0.38 -14.82 -5.85
CA ASN A 71 0.60 -14.82 -4.78
C ASN A 71 0.75 -13.44 -4.13
N GLY A 72 1.17 -13.44 -2.87
CA GLY A 72 1.54 -12.22 -2.18
C GLY A 72 2.70 -11.48 -2.86
N SER A 73 2.74 -10.17 -2.70
CA SER A 73 3.79 -9.32 -3.24
C SER A 73 4.05 -8.12 -2.33
N THR A 74 5.22 -7.50 -2.45
CA THR A 74 5.56 -6.28 -1.72
C THR A 74 6.14 -5.27 -2.69
N SER A 75 5.73 -4.01 -2.58
CA SER A 75 6.20 -2.93 -3.42
C SER A 75 7.67 -2.59 -3.14
N SER A 76 8.29 -1.85 -4.07
CA SER A 76 9.49 -1.09 -3.75
C SER A 76 9.21 -0.05 -2.65
N LYS A 77 10.27 0.42 -2.01
CA LYS A 77 10.19 1.47 -0.99
C LYS A 77 9.88 2.82 -1.64
N LEU A 78 8.90 3.52 -1.10
CA LEU A 78 8.58 4.91 -1.41
C LEU A 78 9.04 5.80 -0.25
N THR A 79 9.92 6.76 -0.51
CA THR A 79 10.31 7.74 0.51
C THR A 79 9.29 8.86 0.58
N GLN A 80 8.57 8.96 1.70
CA GLN A 80 7.63 10.05 1.98
C GLN A 80 8.24 11.00 3.01
N THR A 81 8.37 12.28 2.66
CA THR A 81 8.81 13.31 3.60
C THR A 81 7.62 14.13 4.10
N VAL A 82 7.48 14.26 5.41
CA VAL A 82 6.50 15.15 6.07
C VAL A 82 7.26 16.31 6.68
N LYS A 83 6.77 17.54 6.45
CA LYS A 83 7.34 18.79 6.95
C LYS A 83 6.37 19.47 7.90
#